data_AF-A0A9P0ZV34-F1
#
_entry.id   AF-A0A9P0ZV34-F1
#
_cell.length_a   1.000
_cell.length_b   1.000
_cell.length_c   1.000
_cell.angle_alpha   90.00
_cell.angle_beta   90.00
_cell.angle_gamma   90.00
#
_symmetry.space_group_name_H-M   'P 1'
#
loop_
_entity.id
_entity.type
_entity.pdbx_description
1 polymer ?
#
loop_
_entity_poly.entity_id
_entity_poly.type
_entity_poly.pdbx_seq_one_letter_code
_entity_poly.pdbx_strand_id
1 'polypeptide(L)'
;MNGNKNRRASAVGDRPRDTTSGGISVGEMKKKSTPGMGNKDGGGWSLRNAHFMTWTAGDASSVARQHTVLCAFFLAVLSFMGVEYTLRMIPHDSPPFDLGFAATVHLHRTLASSPAVNTLLAALNTAFVGMQTAYIIWAWLIEGRPRATISALFMFTTRGILGYATQLPLPQDFLGSGADFPVGNVSFFLFYSGHVAAAVIASLDMRRMQRTGLALVFDVLNALQALRLLTTRGHYTIDLAVGVGAGLLFDSLAGKYLERKKLNS
;
A
#
# COMPACT_ATOMS: atom_id res chain seq x y z
N MET A 1 -26.20 58.57 27.71
CA MET A 1 -25.86 59.84 28.38
C MET A 1 -24.39 59.82 28.78
N ASN A 2 -23.84 60.96 29.21
CA ASN A 2 -22.40 61.23 29.47
C ASN A 2 -21.70 60.18 30.37
N GLY A 3 -20.39 59.92 30.31
CA GLY A 3 -19.35 60.40 29.37
C GLY A 3 -18.34 61.41 29.95
N ASN A 4 -17.07 61.00 30.14
CA ASN A 4 -15.83 61.80 30.33
C ASN A 4 -14.67 60.86 30.77
N LYS A 5 -13.35 61.12 30.55
CA LYS A 5 -12.62 61.90 29.52
C LYS A 5 -11.09 61.69 29.68
N ASN A 6 -10.34 61.59 28.55
CA ASN A 6 -8.93 62.03 28.37
C ASN A 6 -7.79 61.36 29.22
N ARG A 7 -6.49 61.34 28.84
CA ARG A 7 -5.68 61.75 27.65
C ARG A 7 -4.39 60.86 27.64
N ARG A 8 -3.81 60.44 26.49
CA ARG A 8 -2.65 61.01 25.73
C ARG A 8 -1.43 61.45 26.59
N ALA A 9 -0.15 61.25 26.23
CA ALA A 9 0.59 60.86 24.98
C ALA A 9 1.89 60.08 25.38
N SER A 10 2.59 59.23 24.60
CA SER A 10 3.28 59.30 23.27
C SER A 10 4.65 60.03 23.24
N ALA A 11 5.55 59.56 22.33
CA ALA A 11 6.97 59.93 22.10
C ALA A 11 8.01 59.33 23.10
N VAL A 12 9.19 58.75 22.77
CA VAL A 12 10.18 58.77 21.64
C VAL A 12 11.42 59.64 21.91
N GLY A 13 12.63 59.05 21.75
CA GLY A 13 13.80 59.78 21.20
C GLY A 13 15.08 59.91 22.06
N ASP A 14 16.17 59.32 21.55
CA ASP A 14 17.56 59.84 21.47
C ASP A 14 18.49 60.10 22.69
N ARG A 15 19.79 60.23 22.35
CA ARG A 15 20.95 60.56 23.20
C ARG A 15 21.68 61.80 22.65
N PRO A 16 22.52 62.46 23.48
CA PRO A 16 23.94 62.69 23.14
C PRO A 16 24.88 62.24 24.30
N ARG A 17 26.22 62.06 24.23
CA ARG A 17 27.35 62.81 23.62
C ARG A 17 27.61 64.18 24.28
N ASP A 18 28.84 64.70 24.45
CA ASP A 18 30.23 64.25 24.17
C ASP A 18 31.18 65.04 25.15
N THR A 19 32.53 65.00 25.20
CA THR A 19 33.57 64.43 24.31
C THR A 19 34.61 63.58 25.12
N THR A 20 35.94 63.76 25.31
CA THR A 20 37.00 64.76 24.96
C THR A 20 38.42 64.13 24.98
N SER A 21 39.23 64.36 23.93
CA SER A 21 40.73 64.26 23.86
C SER A 21 41.46 62.94 24.20
N GLY A 22 42.56 62.52 23.54
CA GLY A 22 43.26 63.04 22.35
C GLY A 22 44.76 62.69 22.34
N GLY A 23 45.30 62.22 21.21
CA GLY A 23 46.75 61.90 21.03
C GLY A 23 47.02 60.68 20.14
N ILE A 24 48.09 60.70 19.35
CA ILE A 24 48.40 59.69 18.31
C ILE A 24 49.88 59.28 18.34
N SER A 25 50.18 57.97 18.18
CA SER A 25 51.39 57.48 17.52
C SER A 25 51.17 56.06 16.98
N VAL A 26 52.01 55.61 16.03
CA VAL A 26 51.82 54.38 15.22
C VAL A 26 52.98 53.40 15.42
N GLY A 27 52.69 52.10 15.52
CA GLY A 27 53.69 51.03 15.64
C GLY A 27 53.30 49.77 14.85
N GLU A 28 54.24 49.27 14.04
CA GLU A 28 54.24 48.07 13.17
C GLU A 28 52.94 47.25 12.95
N MET A 29 52.53 47.16 11.67
CA MET A 29 51.62 46.14 11.16
C MET A 29 52.42 45.07 10.38
N LYS A 30 52.48 43.83 10.89
CA LYS A 30 53.35 42.76 10.32
C LYS A 30 52.58 41.52 9.84
N LYS A 31 52.50 41.41 8.51
CA LYS A 31 52.24 40.25 7.62
C LYS A 31 51.31 39.11 8.09
N LYS A 32 50.29 38.87 7.26
CA LYS A 32 49.40 37.69 7.27
C LYS A 32 49.97 36.58 6.38
N SER A 33 50.03 35.33 6.85
CA SER A 33 50.33 34.15 6.04
C SER A 33 49.63 32.88 6.55
N THR A 34 48.88 32.22 5.66
CA THR A 34 48.26 30.90 5.82
C THR A 34 49.26 29.74 5.58
N PRO A 35 48.90 28.47 5.82
CA PRO A 35 47.76 27.93 6.58
C PRO A 35 48.17 26.94 7.70
N GLY A 36 47.57 27.05 8.88
CA GLY A 36 47.71 26.02 9.92
C GLY A 36 46.78 24.83 9.65
N MET A 37 47.31 23.70 9.15
CA MET A 37 46.53 22.46 8.97
C MET A 37 46.30 21.77 10.32
N GLY A 38 45.43 22.36 11.14
CA GLY A 38 45.04 21.82 12.44
C GLY A 38 44.22 20.54 12.28
N ASN A 39 44.89 19.40 12.40
CA ASN A 39 44.25 18.08 12.43
C ASN A 39 43.14 18.06 13.49
N LYS A 40 41.90 17.95 13.04
CA LYS A 40 40.74 17.62 13.86
C LYS A 40 40.17 16.30 13.39
N ASP A 41 40.84 15.25 13.87
CA ASP A 41 40.29 13.95 14.25
C ASP A 41 38.97 13.58 13.58
N GLY A 42 39.07 12.72 12.56
CA GLY A 42 37.90 12.22 11.84
C GLY A 42 36.86 11.67 12.82
N GLY A 43 35.60 12.05 12.62
CA GLY A 43 34.47 11.70 13.49
C GLY A 43 34.17 10.20 13.46
N GLY A 44 34.98 9.41 14.17
CA GLY A 44 34.84 7.97 14.28
C GLY A 44 33.48 7.61 14.86
N TRP A 45 32.67 6.90 14.07
CA TRP A 45 31.34 6.47 14.47
C TRP A 45 31.45 5.43 15.59
N SER A 46 31.43 5.91 16.83
CA SER A 46 31.52 5.05 18.00
C SER A 46 30.25 4.23 18.16
N LEU A 47 30.39 2.91 18.26
CA LEU A 47 29.29 1.98 18.58
C LEU A 47 28.52 2.41 19.84
N ARG A 48 29.18 3.09 20.78
CA ARG A 48 28.58 3.62 22.02
C ARG A 48 27.50 4.69 21.77
N ASN A 49 27.48 5.29 20.58
CA ASN A 49 26.47 6.27 20.15
C ASN A 49 25.32 5.62 19.35
N ALA A 50 25.33 4.30 19.13
CA ALA A 50 24.27 3.62 18.40
C ALA A 50 23.00 3.49 19.25
N HIS A 51 21.84 3.80 18.66
CA HIS A 51 20.55 3.87 19.36
C HIS A 51 20.10 2.55 20.01
N PHE A 52 20.69 1.40 19.66
CA PHE A 52 20.41 0.14 20.35
C PHE A 52 21.17 -0.01 21.69
N MET A 53 22.26 0.75 21.93
CA MET A 53 23.00 0.71 23.19
C MET A 53 22.33 1.48 24.33
N THR A 54 21.29 2.26 24.04
CA THR A 54 20.43 2.90 25.06
C THR A 54 19.21 2.06 25.43
N TRP A 55 18.96 0.92 24.77
CA TRP A 55 17.83 0.05 25.07
C TRP A 55 18.07 -0.75 26.34
N THR A 56 17.11 -0.72 27.25
CA THR A 56 17.02 -1.65 28.38
C THR A 56 16.27 -2.92 27.99
N ALA A 57 16.38 -3.98 28.82
CA ALA A 57 15.53 -5.15 28.70
C ALA A 57 14.03 -4.81 28.87
N GLY A 58 13.72 -3.74 29.59
CA GLY A 58 12.36 -3.19 29.71
C GLY A 58 11.83 -2.72 28.36
N ASP A 59 12.61 -1.91 27.65
CA ASP A 59 12.24 -1.37 26.33
C ASP A 59 12.02 -2.49 25.30
N ALA A 60 12.93 -3.45 25.24
CA ALA A 60 12.78 -4.63 24.38
C ALA A 60 11.49 -5.43 24.69
N SER A 61 11.16 -5.61 25.98
CA SER A 61 9.92 -6.29 26.40
C SER A 61 8.66 -5.46 26.09
N SER A 62 8.78 -4.13 26.12
CA SER A 62 7.71 -3.20 25.76
C SER A 62 7.42 -3.28 24.26
N VAL A 63 8.46 -3.18 23.41
CA VAL A 63 8.34 -3.35 21.95
C VAL A 63 7.72 -4.70 21.59
N ALA A 64 8.15 -5.80 22.21
CA ALA A 64 7.58 -7.13 21.97
C ALA A 64 6.07 -7.23 22.26
N ARG A 65 5.57 -6.47 23.25
CA ARG A 65 4.16 -6.44 23.66
C ARG A 65 3.31 -5.41 22.90
N GLN A 66 3.86 -4.24 22.63
CA GLN A 66 3.16 -3.13 21.95
C GLN A 66 3.18 -3.27 20.42
N HIS A 67 4.19 -3.96 19.88
CA HIS A 67 4.41 -4.14 18.45
C HIS A 67 4.52 -5.62 18.05
N THR A 68 3.76 -6.50 18.70
CA THR A 68 3.73 -7.95 18.45
C THR A 68 3.63 -8.31 16.96
N VAL A 69 2.86 -7.53 16.17
CA VAL A 69 2.76 -7.71 14.71
C VAL A 69 4.10 -7.44 14.00
N LEU A 70 4.82 -6.37 14.35
CA LEU A 70 6.14 -6.07 13.77
C LEU A 70 7.19 -7.10 14.19
N CYS A 71 7.12 -7.59 15.44
CA CYS A 71 7.96 -8.69 15.90
C CYS A 71 7.67 -10.00 15.16
N ALA A 72 6.41 -10.31 14.88
CA ALA A 72 6.03 -11.46 14.04
C ALA A 72 6.54 -11.31 12.61
N PHE A 73 6.45 -10.12 12.00
CA PHE A 73 7.05 -9.85 10.69
C PHE A 73 8.58 -9.98 10.70
N PHE A 74 9.27 -9.50 11.74
CA PHE A 74 10.72 -9.65 11.88
C PHE A 74 11.15 -11.12 11.98
N LEU A 75 10.46 -11.91 12.82
CA LEU A 75 10.70 -13.36 12.92
C LEU A 75 10.37 -14.10 11.61
N ALA A 76 9.32 -13.67 10.90
CA ALA A 76 8.99 -14.21 9.59
C ALA A 76 10.09 -13.90 8.55
N VAL A 77 10.63 -12.68 8.51
CA VAL A 77 11.75 -12.31 7.62
C VAL A 77 12.98 -13.16 7.90
N LEU A 78 13.40 -13.31 9.17
CA LEU A 78 14.53 -14.18 9.53
C LEU A 78 14.27 -15.65 9.14
N SER A 79 13.05 -16.13 9.30
CA SER A 79 12.64 -17.48 8.88
C SER A 79 12.71 -17.64 7.36
N PHE A 80 12.21 -16.65 6.60
CA PHE A 80 12.23 -16.66 5.14
C PHE A 80 13.65 -16.56 4.57
N MET A 81 14.56 -15.82 5.20
CA MET A 81 15.99 -15.85 4.82
C MET A 81 16.59 -17.26 4.98
N GLY A 82 16.27 -17.97 6.06
CA GLY A 82 16.69 -19.36 6.25
C GLY A 82 16.08 -20.32 5.22
N VAL A 83 14.83 -20.09 4.82
CA VAL A 83 14.17 -20.82 3.73
C VAL A 83 14.82 -20.49 2.38
N GLU A 84 15.11 -19.23 2.08
CA GLU A 84 15.71 -18.77 0.81
C GLU A 84 17.04 -19.48 0.52
N TYR A 85 17.92 -19.61 1.53
CA TYR A 85 19.18 -20.36 1.40
C TYR A 85 19.02 -21.89 1.28
N THR A 86 17.82 -22.44 1.48
CA THR A 86 17.55 -23.89 1.42
C THR A 86 16.51 -24.29 0.38
N LEU A 87 15.81 -23.33 -0.22
CA LEU A 87 14.76 -23.54 -1.21
C LEU A 87 15.37 -23.90 -2.57
N ARG A 88 15.09 -25.12 -3.03
CA ARG A 88 15.48 -25.56 -4.37
C ARG A 88 14.58 -24.91 -5.41
N MET A 89 15.18 -24.09 -6.28
CA MET A 89 14.49 -23.53 -7.44
C MET A 89 13.93 -24.64 -8.33
N ILE A 90 12.71 -24.40 -8.84
CA ILE A 90 12.03 -25.28 -9.81
C ILE A 90 12.83 -25.28 -11.14
N PRO A 91 12.94 -26.42 -11.86
CA PRO A 91 13.60 -26.47 -13.16
C PRO A 91 12.94 -25.55 -14.20
N HIS A 92 13.73 -25.03 -15.14
CA HIS A 92 13.25 -24.08 -16.16
C HIS A 92 12.20 -24.67 -17.12
N ASP A 93 12.24 -25.99 -17.35
CA ASP A 93 11.25 -26.72 -18.17
C ASP A 93 9.95 -27.06 -17.40
N SER A 94 9.86 -26.74 -16.10
CA SER A 94 8.72 -27.10 -15.26
C SER A 94 7.68 -25.96 -15.18
N PRO A 95 6.37 -26.27 -15.07
CA PRO A 95 5.36 -25.24 -14.89
C PRO A 95 5.55 -24.50 -13.55
N PRO A 96 5.16 -23.21 -13.44
CA PRO A 96 5.32 -22.45 -12.21
C PRO A 96 4.62 -23.13 -11.03
N PHE A 97 5.37 -23.32 -9.93
CA PHE A 97 4.82 -23.86 -8.69
C PHE A 97 3.95 -22.82 -7.99
N ASP A 98 2.75 -23.23 -7.58
CA ASP A 98 1.84 -22.41 -6.80
C ASP A 98 1.30 -23.21 -5.60
N LEU A 99 1.49 -22.66 -4.40
CA LEU A 99 1.11 -23.31 -3.15
C LEU A 99 -0.42 -23.47 -3.02
N GLY A 100 -1.19 -22.53 -3.56
CA GLY A 100 -2.64 -22.58 -3.56
C GLY A 100 -3.20 -23.58 -4.58
N PHE A 101 -2.54 -23.75 -5.74
CA PHE A 101 -2.87 -24.84 -6.68
C PHE A 101 -2.62 -26.23 -6.08
N ALA A 102 -1.58 -26.37 -5.26
CA ALA A 102 -1.33 -27.58 -4.49
C ALA A 102 -2.39 -27.78 -3.39
N ALA A 103 -2.72 -26.74 -2.62
CA ALA A 103 -3.73 -26.82 -1.55
C ALA A 103 -5.16 -27.11 -2.07
N THR A 104 -5.52 -26.58 -3.24
CA THR A 104 -6.85 -26.76 -3.85
C THR A 104 -7.01 -28.02 -4.69
N VAL A 105 -5.97 -28.87 -4.83
CA VAL A 105 -5.94 -30.01 -5.75
C VAL A 105 -7.11 -31.00 -5.60
N HIS A 106 -7.65 -31.15 -4.39
CA HIS A 106 -8.82 -31.99 -4.15
C HIS A 106 -10.11 -31.37 -4.70
N LEU A 107 -10.36 -30.08 -4.42
CA LEU A 107 -11.52 -29.36 -4.94
C LEU A 107 -11.45 -29.24 -6.47
N HIS A 108 -10.23 -29.09 -7.01
CA HIS A 108 -9.96 -29.04 -8.44
C HIS A 108 -10.39 -30.35 -9.13
N ARG A 109 -9.98 -31.51 -8.60
CA ARG A 109 -10.42 -32.82 -9.11
C ARG A 109 -11.94 -33.00 -9.03
N THR A 110 -12.57 -32.56 -7.94
CA THR A 110 -14.03 -32.58 -7.81
C THR A 110 -14.72 -31.75 -8.89
N LEU A 111 -14.22 -30.54 -9.17
CA LEU A 111 -14.76 -29.68 -10.24
C LEU A 111 -14.51 -30.22 -11.65
N ALA A 112 -13.34 -30.81 -11.91
CA ALA A 112 -13.05 -31.51 -13.15
C ALA A 112 -14.01 -32.69 -13.38
N SER A 113 -14.38 -33.42 -12.31
CA SER A 113 -15.35 -34.51 -12.37
C SER A 113 -16.81 -34.06 -12.52
N SER A 114 -17.11 -32.76 -12.38
CA SER A 114 -18.49 -32.24 -12.46
C SER A 114 -18.57 -30.90 -13.21
N PRO A 115 -18.62 -30.92 -14.56
CA PRO A 115 -18.74 -29.71 -15.39
C PRO A 115 -19.98 -28.86 -15.07
N ALA A 116 -21.06 -29.49 -14.61
CA ALA A 116 -22.28 -28.80 -14.18
C ALA A 116 -22.04 -27.94 -12.92
N VAL A 117 -21.33 -28.48 -11.91
CA VAL A 117 -20.96 -27.72 -10.71
C VAL A 117 -19.96 -26.61 -11.05
N ASN A 118 -18.97 -26.85 -11.92
CA ASN A 118 -18.08 -25.78 -12.35
C ASN A 118 -18.83 -24.64 -13.06
N THR A 119 -19.79 -24.97 -13.93
CA THR A 119 -20.60 -23.98 -14.65
C THR A 119 -21.55 -23.21 -13.74
N LEU A 120 -22.12 -23.87 -12.71
CA LEU A 120 -22.90 -23.18 -11.67
C LEU A 120 -22.02 -22.20 -10.86
N LEU A 121 -20.83 -22.64 -10.43
CA LEU A 121 -19.90 -21.75 -9.72
C LEU A 121 -19.38 -20.62 -10.61
N ALA A 122 -19.20 -20.85 -11.92
CA ALA A 122 -18.86 -19.81 -12.90
C ALA A 122 -19.97 -18.76 -13.00
N ALA A 123 -21.23 -19.19 -13.16
CA ALA A 123 -22.37 -18.29 -13.21
C ALA A 123 -22.53 -17.45 -11.93
N LEU A 124 -22.35 -18.07 -10.75
CA LEU A 124 -22.38 -17.36 -9.45
C LEU A 124 -21.22 -16.36 -9.32
N ASN A 125 -20.02 -16.72 -9.78
CA ASN A 125 -18.85 -15.85 -9.80
C ASN A 125 -19.07 -14.63 -10.72
N THR A 126 -19.59 -14.86 -11.92
CA THR A 126 -19.97 -13.83 -12.89
C THR A 126 -21.08 -12.91 -12.34
N ALA A 127 -22.08 -13.46 -11.67
CA ALA A 127 -23.11 -12.66 -10.99
C ALA A 127 -22.51 -11.77 -9.89
N PHE A 128 -21.52 -12.25 -9.12
CA PHE A 128 -20.83 -11.43 -8.13
C PHE A 128 -19.97 -10.33 -8.76
N VAL A 129 -19.29 -10.57 -9.89
CA VAL A 129 -18.60 -9.51 -10.66
C VAL A 129 -19.61 -8.45 -11.16
N GLY A 130 -20.80 -8.88 -11.59
CA GLY A 130 -21.92 -7.99 -11.90
C GLY A 130 -22.33 -7.13 -10.70
N MET A 131 -22.47 -7.73 -9.51
CA MET A 131 -22.80 -7.00 -8.28
C MET A 131 -21.71 -6.00 -7.85
N GLN A 132 -20.42 -6.35 -8.00
CA GLN A 132 -19.30 -5.42 -7.76
C GLN A 132 -19.37 -4.21 -8.69
N THR A 133 -19.56 -4.47 -9.99
CA THR A 133 -19.64 -3.43 -11.02
C THR A 133 -20.85 -2.52 -10.80
N ALA A 134 -22.02 -3.10 -10.55
CA ALA A 134 -23.25 -2.38 -10.25
C ALA A 134 -23.11 -1.51 -8.99
N TYR A 135 -22.51 -2.02 -7.91
CA TYR A 135 -22.27 -1.24 -6.68
C TYR A 135 -21.35 -0.05 -6.93
N ILE A 136 -20.23 -0.24 -7.65
CA ILE A 136 -19.26 0.84 -7.92
C ILE A 136 -19.88 1.93 -8.80
N ILE A 137 -20.71 1.55 -9.78
CA ILE A 137 -21.44 2.51 -10.63
C ILE A 137 -22.54 3.23 -9.81
N TRP A 138 -23.31 2.51 -9.00
CA TRP A 138 -24.34 3.08 -8.12
C TRP A 138 -23.77 4.10 -7.12
N ALA A 139 -22.66 3.75 -6.46
CA ALA A 139 -21.98 4.61 -5.48
C ALA A 139 -21.55 5.95 -6.10
N TRP A 140 -21.19 5.98 -7.39
CA TRP A 140 -20.88 7.21 -8.10
C TRP A 140 -22.11 7.93 -8.63
N LEU A 141 -22.95 7.27 -9.43
CA LEU A 141 -24.04 7.93 -10.17
C LEU A 141 -25.23 8.33 -9.30
N ILE A 142 -25.55 7.55 -8.26
CA ILE A 142 -26.74 7.76 -7.42
C ILE A 142 -26.36 8.37 -6.07
N GLU A 143 -25.26 7.92 -5.46
CA GLU A 143 -24.82 8.41 -4.14
C GLU A 143 -23.80 9.57 -4.23
N GLY A 144 -23.29 9.88 -5.43
CA GLY A 144 -22.35 10.99 -5.65
C GLY A 144 -20.93 10.76 -5.09
N ARG A 145 -20.53 9.50 -4.87
CA ARG A 145 -19.30 9.11 -4.15
C ARG A 145 -18.25 8.51 -5.10
N PRO A 146 -17.48 9.31 -5.85
CA PRO A 146 -16.61 8.84 -6.94
C PRO A 146 -15.37 8.03 -6.49
N ARG A 147 -15.09 7.88 -5.18
CA ARG A 147 -13.87 7.23 -4.68
C ARG A 147 -13.74 5.78 -5.18
N ALA A 148 -14.81 4.98 -5.10
CA ALA A 148 -14.80 3.60 -5.57
C ALA A 148 -14.50 3.50 -7.08
N THR A 149 -15.11 4.38 -7.89
CA THR A 149 -14.90 4.43 -9.34
C THR A 149 -13.49 4.87 -9.72
N ILE A 150 -12.93 5.90 -9.05
CA ILE A 150 -11.54 6.34 -9.25
C ILE A 150 -10.56 5.22 -8.87
N SER A 151 -10.83 4.51 -7.78
CA SER A 151 -10.04 3.35 -7.35
C SER A 151 -10.08 2.23 -8.40
N ALA A 152 -11.26 1.92 -8.94
CA ALA A 152 -11.44 0.91 -9.97
C ALA A 152 -10.75 1.31 -11.29
N LEU A 153 -10.82 2.59 -11.69
CA LEU A 153 -10.13 3.12 -12.88
C LEU A 153 -8.61 3.00 -12.77
N PHE A 154 -8.01 3.42 -11.64
CA PHE A 154 -6.58 3.21 -11.40
C PHE A 154 -6.21 1.73 -11.39
N MET A 155 -6.99 0.89 -10.68
CA MET A 155 -6.77 -0.55 -10.58
C MET A 155 -6.80 -1.24 -11.95
N PHE A 156 -7.88 -1.10 -12.72
CA PHE A 156 -8.00 -1.73 -14.03
C PHE A 156 -6.98 -1.20 -15.05
N THR A 157 -6.63 0.09 -14.99
CA THR A 157 -5.58 0.67 -15.86
C THR A 157 -4.20 0.07 -15.54
N THR A 158 -3.80 0.06 -14.27
CA THR A 158 -2.52 -0.53 -13.86
C THR A 158 -2.50 -2.05 -14.06
N ARG A 159 -3.62 -2.76 -13.86
CA ARG A 159 -3.76 -4.18 -14.20
C ARG A 159 -3.54 -4.44 -15.69
N GLY A 160 -4.12 -3.61 -16.57
CA GLY A 160 -3.90 -3.74 -18.02
C GLY A 160 -2.44 -3.56 -18.41
N ILE A 161 -1.76 -2.57 -17.83
CA ILE A 161 -0.34 -2.31 -18.08
C ILE A 161 0.54 -3.45 -17.54
N LEU A 162 0.35 -3.86 -16.27
CA LEU A 162 1.17 -4.91 -15.65
C LEU A 162 0.92 -6.29 -16.25
N GLY A 163 -0.32 -6.65 -16.54
CA GLY A 163 -0.66 -7.91 -17.20
C GLY A 163 -0.20 -8.01 -18.67
N TYR A 164 0.07 -6.87 -19.31
CA TYR A 164 0.76 -6.85 -20.61
C TYR A 164 2.29 -6.94 -20.44
N ALA A 165 2.85 -6.22 -19.47
CA ALA A 165 4.29 -6.24 -19.17
C ALA A 165 4.78 -7.54 -18.50
N THR A 166 3.87 -8.35 -17.94
CA THR A 166 4.18 -9.64 -17.30
C THR A 166 2.97 -10.56 -17.44
N GLN A 167 3.09 -11.54 -18.34
CA GLN A 167 2.08 -12.58 -18.56
C GLN A 167 2.50 -13.85 -17.84
N LEU A 168 1.59 -14.43 -17.05
CA LEU A 168 1.78 -15.75 -16.45
C LEU A 168 1.18 -16.81 -17.38
N PRO A 169 1.84 -17.98 -17.56
CA PRO A 169 1.33 -19.02 -18.45
C PRO A 169 0.04 -19.63 -17.89
N LEU A 170 -0.92 -19.89 -18.76
CA LEU A 170 -2.16 -20.59 -18.42
C LEU A 170 -1.86 -22.07 -18.09
N PRO A 171 -2.21 -22.57 -16.88
CA PRO A 171 -2.09 -23.99 -16.57
C PRO A 171 -2.90 -24.87 -17.52
N GLN A 172 -2.31 -25.98 -17.97
CA GLN A 172 -2.94 -26.91 -18.93
C GLN A 172 -4.18 -27.61 -18.36
N ASP A 173 -4.35 -27.61 -17.03
CA ASP A 173 -5.51 -28.16 -16.32
C ASP A 173 -6.61 -27.11 -16.04
N PHE A 174 -6.57 -25.93 -16.67
CA PHE A 174 -7.55 -24.86 -16.45
C PHE A 174 -9.01 -25.28 -16.75
N LEU A 175 -9.86 -25.13 -15.72
CA LEU A 175 -11.28 -25.50 -15.76
C LEU A 175 -12.17 -24.30 -16.09
N GLY A 176 -12.05 -23.78 -17.30
CA GLY A 176 -12.94 -22.72 -17.81
C GLY A 176 -14.39 -23.18 -18.03
N SER A 177 -15.33 -22.25 -17.97
CA SER A 177 -16.74 -22.46 -18.37
C SER A 177 -17.24 -21.35 -19.30
N GLY A 178 -18.22 -21.64 -20.15
CA GLY A 178 -18.89 -20.63 -20.97
C GLY A 178 -19.67 -19.57 -20.17
N ALA A 179 -19.86 -19.79 -18.86
CA ALA A 179 -20.47 -18.83 -17.94
C ALA A 179 -19.45 -17.96 -17.17
N ASP A 180 -18.14 -18.14 -17.39
CA ASP A 180 -17.10 -17.26 -16.85
C ASP A 180 -17.11 -15.88 -17.52
N PHE A 181 -16.91 -14.81 -16.75
CA PHE A 181 -16.77 -13.45 -17.26
C PHE A 181 -15.39 -12.85 -16.93
N PRO A 182 -14.66 -12.30 -17.93
CA PRO A 182 -15.01 -12.23 -19.35
C PRO A 182 -15.05 -13.60 -20.04
N VAL A 183 -15.92 -13.74 -21.05
CA VAL A 183 -16.22 -15.02 -21.71
C VAL A 183 -15.16 -15.37 -22.77
N GLY A 184 -14.73 -16.63 -22.78
CA GLY A 184 -13.90 -17.22 -23.83
C GLY A 184 -12.41 -17.04 -23.65
N ASN A 185 -11.61 -17.65 -24.54
CA ASN A 185 -10.14 -17.65 -24.47
C ASN A 185 -9.53 -16.34 -25.02
N VAL A 186 -10.09 -15.21 -24.63
CA VAL A 186 -9.41 -13.90 -24.73
C VAL A 186 -8.19 -13.92 -23.82
N SER A 187 -7.12 -13.21 -24.19
CA SER A 187 -5.79 -13.25 -23.55
C SER A 187 -5.74 -12.58 -22.15
N PHE A 188 -6.61 -13.01 -21.25
CA PHE A 188 -7.06 -12.25 -20.08
C PHE A 188 -6.46 -12.69 -18.74
N PHE A 189 -5.41 -13.51 -18.77
CA PHE A 189 -4.52 -13.80 -17.64
C PHE A 189 -3.61 -12.60 -17.31
N LEU A 190 -4.24 -11.42 -17.27
CA LEU A 190 -3.64 -10.16 -16.86
C LEU A 190 -3.40 -10.21 -15.35
N PHE A 191 -2.13 -10.31 -14.98
CA PHE A 191 -1.65 -10.11 -13.62
C PHE A 191 -1.98 -8.68 -13.15
N TYR A 192 -2.53 -8.44 -11.96
CA TYR A 192 -3.01 -9.33 -10.88
C TYR A 192 -4.54 -9.56 -10.99
N SER A 193 -5.19 -10.22 -10.03
CA SER A 193 -6.62 -10.49 -10.10
C SER A 193 -7.50 -9.25 -9.88
N GLY A 194 -8.12 -8.77 -10.96
CA GLY A 194 -9.02 -7.62 -10.95
C GLY A 194 -10.34 -7.88 -10.23
N HIS A 195 -10.87 -9.12 -10.30
CA HIS A 195 -12.07 -9.57 -9.58
C HIS A 195 -11.92 -9.40 -8.06
N VAL A 196 -10.76 -9.82 -7.52
CA VAL A 196 -10.45 -9.68 -6.09
C VAL A 196 -10.28 -8.22 -5.69
N ALA A 197 -9.57 -7.44 -6.51
CA ALA A 197 -9.31 -6.02 -6.25
C ALA A 197 -10.61 -5.18 -6.28
N ALA A 198 -11.51 -5.43 -7.23
CA ALA A 198 -12.79 -4.72 -7.35
C ALA A 198 -13.73 -5.02 -6.16
N ALA A 199 -13.80 -6.28 -5.72
CA ALA A 199 -14.55 -6.65 -4.52
C ALA A 199 -13.98 -6.00 -3.24
N VAL A 200 -12.65 -5.91 -3.09
CA VAL A 200 -12.00 -5.18 -1.98
C VAL A 200 -12.36 -3.69 -2.02
N ILE A 201 -12.28 -3.04 -3.19
CA ILE A 201 -12.66 -1.63 -3.36
C ILE A 201 -14.13 -1.40 -2.94
N ALA A 202 -15.04 -2.29 -3.35
CA ALA A 202 -16.45 -2.21 -2.97
C ALA A 202 -16.66 -2.40 -1.45
N SER A 203 -16.04 -3.40 -0.83
CA SER A 203 -16.11 -3.66 0.61
C SER A 203 -15.56 -2.51 1.46
N LEU A 204 -14.38 -1.98 1.11
CA LEU A 204 -13.79 -0.79 1.75
C LEU A 204 -14.72 0.42 1.69
N ASP A 205 -15.43 0.58 0.57
CA ASP A 205 -16.39 1.65 0.38
C ASP A 205 -17.68 1.48 1.20
N MET A 206 -18.23 0.26 1.25
CA MET A 206 -19.35 -0.08 2.12
C MET A 206 -19.01 0.15 3.60
N ARG A 207 -17.79 -0.23 4.02
CA ARG A 207 -17.27 -0.02 5.39
C ARG A 207 -17.23 1.46 5.75
N ARG A 208 -16.81 2.36 4.85
CA ARG A 208 -16.88 3.82 5.06
C ARG A 208 -18.30 4.32 5.28
N MET A 209 -19.28 3.74 4.58
CA MET A 209 -20.70 4.07 4.71
C MET A 209 -21.41 3.35 5.87
N GLN A 210 -20.66 2.72 6.79
CA GLN A 210 -21.18 1.89 7.90
C GLN A 210 -22.07 0.70 7.44
N ARG A 211 -22.02 0.32 6.16
CA ARG A 211 -22.75 -0.83 5.59
C ARG A 211 -22.01 -2.15 5.86
N THR A 212 -21.65 -2.39 7.13
CA THR A 212 -20.76 -3.46 7.58
C THR A 212 -21.24 -4.86 7.20
N GLY A 213 -22.56 -5.12 7.28
CA GLY A 213 -23.14 -6.40 6.85
C GLY A 213 -22.99 -6.66 5.34
N LEU A 214 -23.19 -5.63 4.50
CA LEU A 214 -23.02 -5.76 3.05
C LEU A 214 -21.54 -5.93 2.68
N ALA A 215 -20.64 -5.22 3.36
CA ALA A 215 -19.20 -5.39 3.23
C ALA A 215 -18.76 -6.82 3.59
N LEU A 216 -19.26 -7.37 4.70
CA LEU A 216 -18.97 -8.74 5.12
C LEU A 216 -19.46 -9.78 4.10
N VAL A 217 -20.65 -9.58 3.53
CA VAL A 217 -21.16 -10.42 2.42
C VAL A 217 -20.23 -10.33 1.21
N PHE A 218 -19.76 -9.14 0.85
CA PHE A 218 -18.78 -8.95 -0.22
C PHE A 218 -17.43 -9.59 0.08
N ASP A 219 -16.93 -9.54 1.31
CA ASP A 219 -15.67 -10.17 1.72
C ASP A 219 -15.78 -11.71 1.66
N VAL A 220 -16.89 -12.29 2.12
CA VAL A 220 -17.15 -13.74 2.04
C VAL A 220 -17.31 -14.20 0.59
N LEU A 221 -18.08 -13.49 -0.22
CA LEU A 221 -18.21 -13.78 -1.65
C LEU A 221 -16.86 -13.61 -2.38
N ASN A 222 -16.01 -12.68 -1.96
CA ASN A 222 -14.66 -12.52 -2.50
C ASN A 222 -13.73 -13.67 -2.11
N ALA A 223 -13.82 -14.18 -0.89
CA ALA A 223 -13.08 -15.37 -0.48
C ALA A 223 -13.52 -16.62 -1.28
N LEU A 224 -14.82 -16.77 -1.55
CA LEU A 224 -15.34 -17.85 -2.40
C LEU A 224 -14.95 -17.69 -3.89
N GLN A 225 -14.99 -16.46 -4.41
CA GLN A 225 -14.48 -16.09 -5.74
C GLN A 225 -12.99 -16.41 -5.88
N ALA A 226 -12.15 -15.98 -4.92
CA ALA A 226 -10.73 -16.27 -4.91
C ALA A 226 -10.44 -17.77 -4.81
N LEU A 227 -11.15 -18.50 -3.93
CA LEU A 227 -11.05 -19.95 -3.83
C LEU A 227 -11.43 -20.63 -5.15
N ARG A 228 -12.52 -20.20 -5.81
CA ARG A 228 -12.91 -20.73 -7.12
C ARG A 228 -11.81 -20.49 -8.15
N LEU A 229 -11.36 -19.25 -8.32
CA LEU A 229 -10.35 -18.87 -9.32
C LEU A 229 -9.03 -19.62 -9.13
N LEU A 230 -8.62 -19.84 -7.88
CA LEU A 230 -7.47 -20.67 -7.53
C LEU A 230 -7.72 -22.16 -7.88
N THR A 231 -8.90 -22.67 -7.56
CA THR A 231 -9.27 -24.08 -7.76
C THR A 231 -9.46 -24.44 -9.23
N THR A 232 -10.04 -23.56 -10.04
CA THR A 232 -10.16 -23.75 -11.50
C THR A 232 -8.84 -23.51 -12.23
N ARG A 233 -7.78 -23.09 -11.52
CA ARG A 233 -6.47 -22.68 -12.07
C ARG A 233 -6.53 -21.41 -12.93
N GLY A 234 -7.57 -20.61 -12.72
CA GLY A 234 -7.82 -19.32 -13.39
C GLY A 234 -7.07 -18.13 -12.81
N HIS A 235 -6.41 -18.28 -11.66
CA HIS A 235 -5.47 -17.29 -11.10
C HIS A 235 -4.47 -17.96 -10.17
N TYR A 236 -3.20 -17.55 -10.25
CA TYR A 236 -2.17 -17.94 -9.28
C TYR A 236 -2.44 -17.27 -7.92
N THR A 237 -1.92 -17.86 -6.84
CA THR A 237 -2.01 -17.33 -5.47
C THR A 237 -1.47 -15.90 -5.39
N ILE A 238 -0.40 -15.61 -6.13
CA ILE A 238 0.19 -14.27 -6.21
C ILE A 238 -0.76 -13.25 -6.87
N ASP A 239 -1.53 -13.64 -7.88
CA ASP A 239 -2.53 -12.78 -8.54
C ASP A 239 -3.61 -12.33 -7.56
N LEU A 240 -4.04 -13.26 -6.70
CA LEU A 240 -5.09 -13.03 -5.70
C LEU A 240 -4.56 -12.15 -4.57
N ALA A 241 -3.36 -12.44 -4.06
CA ALA A 241 -2.72 -11.66 -3.01
C ALA A 241 -2.40 -10.22 -3.46
N VAL A 242 -1.83 -10.04 -4.66
CA VAL A 242 -1.57 -8.72 -5.24
C VAL A 242 -2.87 -8.04 -5.65
N GLY A 243 -3.94 -8.78 -5.98
CA GLY A 243 -5.29 -8.24 -6.14
C GLY A 243 -5.84 -7.58 -4.87
N VAL A 244 -5.70 -8.22 -3.70
CA VAL A 244 -6.06 -7.60 -2.41
C VAL A 244 -5.21 -6.35 -2.14
N GLY A 245 -3.89 -6.46 -2.33
CA GLY A 245 -2.95 -5.35 -2.14
C GLY A 245 -3.26 -4.15 -3.05
N ALA A 246 -3.60 -4.41 -4.32
CA ALA A 246 -4.02 -3.40 -5.28
C ALA A 246 -5.34 -2.72 -4.88
N GLY A 247 -6.34 -3.49 -4.45
CA GLY A 247 -7.62 -2.93 -3.97
C GLY A 247 -7.42 -1.93 -2.82
N LEU A 248 -6.57 -2.28 -1.85
CA LEU A 248 -6.18 -1.40 -0.73
C LEU A 248 -5.36 -0.18 -1.20
N LEU A 249 -4.39 -0.38 -2.09
CA LEU A 249 -3.51 0.67 -2.61
C LEU A 249 -4.28 1.71 -3.41
N PHE A 250 -5.11 1.29 -4.38
CA PHE A 250 -5.84 2.19 -5.25
C PHE A 250 -6.99 2.91 -4.54
N ASP A 251 -7.59 2.31 -3.52
CA ASP A 251 -8.51 3.02 -2.63
C ASP A 251 -7.80 4.11 -1.79
N SER A 252 -6.59 3.84 -1.30
CA SER A 252 -5.77 4.84 -0.60
C SER A 252 -5.35 5.99 -1.54
N LEU A 253 -4.94 5.67 -2.78
CA LEU A 253 -4.57 6.67 -3.79
C LEU A 253 -5.77 7.51 -4.24
N ALA A 254 -6.94 6.91 -4.45
CA ALA A 254 -8.17 7.62 -4.77
C ALA A 254 -8.62 8.56 -3.63
N GLY A 255 -8.43 8.16 -2.37
CA GLY A 255 -8.61 9.03 -1.21
C GLY A 255 -7.71 10.28 -1.29
N LYS A 256 -6.39 10.07 -1.39
CA LYS A 256 -5.39 11.15 -1.48
C LYS A 256 -5.61 12.08 -2.68
N TYR A 257 -6.06 11.53 -3.81
CA TYR A 257 -6.42 12.31 -5.01
C TYR A 257 -7.61 13.24 -4.74
N LEU A 258 -8.68 12.73 -4.13
CA LEU A 258 -9.87 13.51 -3.79
C LEU A 258 -9.60 14.56 -2.70
N GLU A 259 -8.75 14.23 -1.71
CA GLU A 259 -8.28 15.17 -0.69
C GLU A 259 -7.50 16.33 -1.31
N ARG A 260 -6.52 16.04 -2.18
CA ARG A 260 -5.78 17.09 -2.91
C ARG A 260 -6.67 17.94 -3.81
N LYS A 261 -7.69 17.35 -4.46
CA LYS A 261 -8.63 18.14 -5.27
C LYS A 261 -9.42 19.13 -4.40
N LYS A 262 -9.87 18.72 -3.21
CA LYS A 262 -10.58 19.60 -2.26
C LYS A 262 -9.72 20.74 -1.70
N LEU A 263 -8.42 20.52 -1.53
CA LEU A 263 -7.48 21.58 -1.09
C LEU A 263 -7.18 22.63 -2.18
N ASN A 264 -7.52 22.32 -3.44
CA ASN A 264 -7.29 23.16 -4.61
C ASN A 264 -8.61 23.71 -5.22
N SER A 265 -9.72 23.69 -4.45
CA SER A 265 -11.06 24.15 -4.86
C SER A 265 -11.59 25.23 -3.93
#